data_AF-A0A382LQ31-F1
#
_entry.id   AF-A0A382LQ31-F1
#
_cell.length_a   1.000
_cell.length_b   1.000
_cell.length_c   1.000
_cell.angle_alpha   90.00
_cell.angle_beta   90.00
_cell.angle_gamma   90.00
#
_symmetry.space_group_name_H-M   'P 1'
#
loop_
_entity.id
_entity.type
_entity.pdbx_description
1 polymer ?
#
loop_
_entity_poly.entity_id
_entity_poly.type
_entity_poly.pdbx_seq_one_letter_code
_entity_poly.pdbx_strand_id
1 'polypeptide(L)'
;MFVDGRYTIQAQLQSGKLFKIIKIHKFLPHKILKNLTLGFDPSLLTRKQLYGYFGKSLILKQINNNLIDEIYKEKNTKTKKFFSLQSKIAGENFKSKINKIRNILKLNKADYLFISAPENVAWTLNIRGSDNPNSPIPNCRLIIGKNKGVFLITQIEKASKIIKDGKLSKKQIINPEKFQDLIKKLKGKKFIIDPLSCSVLNEKIIKSKFKIINKDDPCYKLKSIKNSSEIKHIINAHIEDGVALTKFIYWIKNI
;
A
#
# COMPACT_ATOMS: atom_id res chain seq x y z
N MET A 1 2.83 19.11 -15.96
CA MET A 1 3.26 18.06 -15.01
C MET A 1 3.62 18.71 -13.69
N PHE A 2 2.97 18.29 -12.59
CA PHE A 2 3.25 18.81 -11.25
C PHE A 2 4.27 17.91 -10.57
N VAL A 3 5.36 18.48 -10.07
CA VAL A 3 6.45 17.74 -9.40
C VAL A 3 6.94 18.47 -8.15
N ASP A 4 7.52 17.75 -7.21
CA ASP A 4 8.22 18.36 -6.07
C ASP A 4 9.64 18.81 -6.44
N GLY A 5 10.32 19.49 -5.50
CA GLY A 5 11.63 20.09 -5.74
C GLY A 5 12.70 19.10 -6.21
N ARG A 6 12.66 17.85 -5.72
CA ARG A 6 13.65 16.81 -6.04
C ARG A 6 13.68 16.45 -7.54
N TYR A 7 12.56 16.64 -8.24
CA TYR A 7 12.40 16.17 -9.61
C TYR A 7 12.29 17.30 -10.65
N THR A 8 12.51 18.57 -10.30
CA THR A 8 12.29 19.67 -11.25
C THR A 8 13.19 19.55 -12.49
N ILE A 9 14.50 19.38 -12.30
CA ILE A 9 15.47 19.26 -13.40
C ILE A 9 15.22 17.97 -14.18
N GLN A 10 15.05 16.85 -13.48
CA GLN A 10 14.79 15.56 -14.10
C GLN A 10 13.51 15.58 -14.96
N ALA A 11 12.44 16.20 -14.48
CA ALA A 11 11.19 16.31 -15.23
C ALA A 11 11.39 17.12 -16.52
N GLN A 12 12.14 18.23 -16.48
CA GLN A 12 12.47 19.01 -17.67
C GLN A 12 13.23 18.19 -18.72
N LEU A 13 14.17 17.35 -18.28
CA LEU A 13 14.97 16.51 -19.18
C LEU A 13 14.16 15.33 -19.75
N GLN A 14 13.28 14.72 -18.96
CA GLN A 14 12.60 13.47 -19.33
C GLN A 14 11.22 13.64 -19.96
N SER A 15 10.51 14.76 -19.71
CA SER A 15 9.16 14.95 -20.25
C SER A 15 9.13 15.49 -21.67
N GLY A 16 10.26 15.96 -22.20
CA GLY A 16 10.30 16.67 -23.48
C GLY A 16 9.52 18.00 -23.47
N LYS A 17 9.31 18.57 -24.67
CA LYS A 17 8.74 19.92 -24.84
C LYS A 17 7.21 20.00 -24.68
N LEU A 18 6.52 18.86 -24.64
CA LEU A 18 5.05 18.80 -24.57
C LEU A 18 4.47 19.10 -23.18
N PHE A 19 5.30 19.13 -22.13
CA PHE A 19 4.84 19.33 -20.76
C PHE A 19 5.38 20.62 -20.16
N LYS A 20 4.48 21.44 -19.60
CA LYS A 20 4.85 22.51 -18.67
C LYS A 20 5.13 21.92 -17.28
N ILE A 21 6.34 22.10 -16.77
CA ILE A 21 6.74 21.65 -15.42
C ILE A 21 6.32 22.68 -14.38
N ILE A 22 5.63 22.23 -13.33
CA ILE A 22 5.11 23.10 -12.26
C ILE A 22 5.54 22.53 -10.90
N LYS A 23 6.15 23.39 -10.08
CA LYS A 23 6.58 23.05 -8.71
C LYS A 23 5.35 23.00 -7.78
N ILE A 24 4.96 21.80 -7.36
CA ILE A 24 3.71 21.57 -6.63
C ILE A 24 3.66 22.28 -5.26
N HIS A 25 4.81 22.47 -4.60
CA HIS A 25 4.90 23.22 -3.34
C HIS A 25 4.66 24.73 -3.50
N LYS A 26 4.84 25.28 -4.72
CA LYS A 26 4.54 26.69 -5.01
C LYS A 26 3.11 26.86 -5.51
N PHE A 27 2.67 25.98 -6.41
CA PHE A 27 1.36 26.05 -7.04
C PHE A 27 0.67 24.69 -7.03
N LEU A 28 -0.38 24.58 -6.20
CA LEU A 28 -1.25 23.41 -6.19
C LEU A 28 -2.15 23.38 -7.43
N PRO A 29 -2.56 22.19 -7.91
CA PRO A 29 -3.35 22.05 -9.13
C PRO A 29 -4.61 22.93 -9.19
N HIS A 30 -5.39 23.01 -8.10
CA HIS A 30 -6.62 23.82 -8.05
C HIS A 30 -6.40 25.34 -8.16
N LYS A 31 -5.18 25.86 -7.97
CA LYS A 31 -4.89 27.29 -8.17
C LYS A 31 -4.76 27.65 -9.64
N ILE A 32 -4.37 26.68 -10.47
CA ILE A 32 -4.07 26.86 -11.90
C ILE A 32 -5.24 26.35 -12.74
N LEU A 33 -5.77 25.18 -12.40
CA LEU A 33 -6.91 24.58 -13.07
C LEU A 33 -8.19 25.20 -12.51
N LYS A 34 -8.96 25.88 -13.36
CA LYS A 34 -10.24 26.51 -13.02
C LYS A 34 -11.29 26.17 -14.06
N ASN A 35 -12.54 26.00 -13.65
CA ASN A 35 -13.70 25.79 -14.54
C ASN A 35 -13.57 24.57 -15.48
N LEU A 36 -12.87 23.52 -15.04
CA LEU A 36 -12.70 22.27 -15.79
C LEU A 36 -13.39 21.10 -15.10
N THR A 37 -13.84 20.14 -15.92
CA THR A 37 -14.20 18.79 -15.46
C THR A 37 -12.99 17.89 -15.63
N LEU A 38 -12.50 17.29 -14.53
CA LEU A 38 -11.34 16.42 -14.53
C LEU A 38 -11.75 14.97 -14.30
N GLY A 39 -11.37 14.11 -15.23
CA GLY A 39 -11.45 12.66 -15.08
C GLY A 39 -10.35 12.12 -14.18
N PHE A 40 -10.65 11.13 -13.35
CA PHE A 40 -9.63 10.40 -12.59
C PHE A 40 -9.98 8.92 -12.41
N ASP A 41 -8.96 8.08 -12.34
CA ASP A 41 -9.11 6.67 -11.97
C ASP A 41 -9.28 6.53 -10.45
N PRO A 42 -10.43 6.01 -9.96
CA PRO A 42 -10.70 5.90 -8.53
C PRO A 42 -9.86 4.84 -7.82
N SER A 43 -9.17 3.97 -8.56
CA SER A 43 -8.29 2.95 -7.99
C SER A 43 -6.92 3.51 -7.55
N LEU A 44 -6.49 4.64 -8.11
CA LEU A 44 -5.14 5.20 -7.95
C LEU A 44 -5.03 6.29 -6.89
N LEU A 45 -6.11 7.04 -6.64
CA LEU A 45 -6.10 8.21 -5.75
C LEU A 45 -6.95 7.99 -4.51
N THR A 46 -6.52 8.57 -3.40
CA THR A 46 -7.33 8.65 -2.17
C THR A 46 -8.19 9.90 -2.17
N ARG A 47 -9.28 9.88 -1.40
CA ARG A 47 -10.14 11.06 -1.23
C ARG A 47 -9.36 12.25 -0.66
N LYS A 48 -8.44 12.00 0.27
CA LYS A 48 -7.62 13.04 0.89
C LYS A 48 -6.68 13.70 -0.12
N GLN A 49 -6.07 12.92 -1.03
CA GLN A 49 -5.27 13.46 -2.12
C GLN A 49 -6.10 14.32 -3.07
N LEU A 50 -7.29 13.85 -3.47
CA LEU A 50 -8.16 14.61 -4.36
C LEU A 50 -8.53 15.99 -3.76
N TYR A 51 -8.96 16.01 -2.50
CA TYR A 51 -9.27 17.28 -1.83
C TYR A 51 -8.04 18.17 -1.67
N GLY A 52 -6.88 17.61 -1.32
CA GLY A 52 -5.65 18.38 -1.13
C GLY A 52 -5.15 19.03 -2.43
N TYR A 53 -5.20 18.29 -3.54
CA TYR A 53 -4.68 18.77 -4.82
C TYR A 53 -5.69 19.61 -5.61
N PHE A 54 -6.95 19.17 -5.68
CA PHE A 54 -7.96 19.72 -6.58
C PHE A 54 -9.05 20.53 -5.87
N GLY A 55 -9.06 20.57 -4.53
CA GLY A 55 -10.02 21.37 -3.77
C GLY A 55 -11.48 20.93 -3.98
N LYS A 56 -12.41 21.88 -3.81
CA LYS A 56 -13.87 21.66 -4.00
C LYS A 56 -14.44 22.39 -5.23
N SER A 57 -13.66 23.28 -5.84
CA SER A 57 -14.11 24.15 -6.95
C SER A 57 -14.07 23.46 -8.31
N LEU A 58 -13.37 22.33 -8.44
CA LEU A 58 -13.28 21.56 -9.67
C LEU A 58 -14.28 20.42 -9.68
N ILE A 59 -14.86 20.16 -10.85
CA ILE A 59 -15.76 19.02 -11.05
C ILE A 59 -14.88 17.78 -11.29
N LEU A 60 -14.95 16.80 -10.40
CA LEU A 60 -14.18 15.56 -10.51
C LEU A 60 -15.09 14.39 -10.92
N LYS A 61 -14.77 13.74 -12.05
CA LYS A 61 -15.53 12.60 -12.58
C LYS A 61 -14.70 11.32 -12.48
N GLN A 62 -15.27 10.29 -11.85
CA GLN A 62 -14.64 8.96 -11.81
C GLN A 62 -14.68 8.33 -13.20
N ILE A 63 -13.55 7.80 -13.65
CA ILE A 63 -13.41 6.99 -14.86
C ILE A 63 -12.89 5.62 -14.40
N ASN A 64 -13.71 4.58 -14.53
CA ASN A 64 -13.38 3.27 -13.96
C ASN A 64 -12.29 2.53 -14.74
N ASN A 65 -12.10 2.87 -16.02
CA ASN A 65 -11.07 2.31 -16.87
C ASN A 65 -9.89 3.27 -16.92
N ASN A 66 -8.67 2.75 -16.77
CA ASN A 66 -7.48 3.55 -16.95
C ASN A 66 -7.26 3.77 -18.46
N LEU A 67 -7.42 5.02 -18.90
CA LEU A 67 -7.29 5.39 -20.31
C LEU A 67 -5.88 5.18 -20.88
N ILE A 68 -4.85 5.13 -20.02
CA ILE A 68 -3.49 4.79 -20.45
C ILE A 68 -3.40 3.31 -20.83
N ASP A 69 -4.07 2.43 -20.10
CA ASP A 69 -4.04 0.98 -20.35
C ASP A 69 -4.74 0.62 -21.68
N GLU A 70 -5.61 1.49 -22.19
CA GLU A 70 -6.27 1.32 -23.51
C GLU A 70 -5.30 1.54 -24.67
N ILE A 71 -4.30 2.42 -24.49
CA ILE A 71 -3.31 2.76 -25.53
C ILE A 71 -1.94 2.14 -25.30
N TYR A 72 -1.67 1.66 -24.08
CA TYR A 72 -0.40 1.05 -23.70
C TYR A 72 -0.63 -0.29 -23.01
N LYS A 73 -0.26 -1.38 -23.69
CA LYS A 73 -0.29 -2.72 -23.10
C LYS A 73 1.05 -2.99 -22.41
N GLU A 74 0.99 -3.15 -21.09
CA GLU A 74 2.17 -3.53 -20.32
C GLU A 74 2.68 -4.92 -20.76
N LYS A 75 4.01 -5.10 -20.78
CA LYS A 75 4.60 -6.40 -21.09
C LYS A 75 4.25 -7.40 -19.99
N ASN A 76 3.82 -8.59 -20.40
CA ASN A 76 3.58 -9.70 -19.48
C ASN A 76 4.84 -10.01 -18.67
N THR A 77 4.81 -9.72 -17.37
CA THR A 77 5.87 -10.10 -16.44
C THR A 77 5.50 -11.39 -15.72
N LYS A 78 6.49 -12.25 -15.46
CA LYS A 78 6.26 -13.48 -14.70
C LYS A 78 5.75 -13.15 -13.31
N THR A 79 4.64 -13.78 -12.91
CA THR A 79 4.07 -13.65 -11.56
C THR A 79 5.07 -14.12 -10.51
N LYS A 80 5.50 -13.20 -9.64
CA LYS A 80 6.39 -13.51 -8.51
C LYS A 80 5.55 -13.88 -7.27
N LYS A 81 5.92 -14.98 -6.62
CA LYS A 81 5.21 -15.51 -5.45
C LYS A 81 5.65 -14.81 -4.17
N PHE A 82 4.72 -14.64 -3.23
CA PHE A 82 5.02 -14.18 -1.88
C PHE A 82 5.76 -15.25 -1.10
N PHE A 83 6.52 -14.87 -0.09
CA PHE A 83 7.20 -15.81 0.80
C PHE A 83 7.08 -15.39 2.27
N SER A 84 7.16 -16.37 3.16
CA SER A 84 7.06 -16.17 4.60
C SER A 84 8.39 -15.73 5.20
N LEU A 85 8.36 -14.71 6.05
CA LEU A 85 9.44 -14.39 6.98
C LEU A 85 9.22 -15.16 8.29
N GLN A 86 10.27 -15.80 8.78
CA GLN A 86 10.22 -16.55 10.04
C GLN A 86 10.03 -15.64 11.25
N SER A 87 9.30 -16.10 12.26
CA SER A 87 9.03 -15.33 13.47
C SER A 87 10.30 -14.98 14.25
N LYS A 88 11.34 -15.82 14.20
CA LYS A 88 12.65 -15.54 14.84
C LYS A 88 13.28 -14.27 14.26
N ILE A 89 13.21 -14.11 12.94
CA ILE A 89 13.73 -12.93 12.23
C ILE A 89 12.82 -11.71 12.50
N ALA A 90 11.50 -11.89 12.43
CA ALA A 90 10.55 -10.80 12.68
C ALA A 90 10.45 -10.37 14.15
N GLY A 91 10.95 -11.17 15.09
CA GLY A 91 10.84 -10.98 16.54
C GLY A 91 9.44 -11.17 17.14
N GLU A 92 8.41 -11.32 16.29
CA GLU A 92 7.03 -11.51 16.73
C GLU A 92 6.25 -12.36 15.71
N ASN A 93 5.40 -13.25 16.19
CA ASN A 93 4.49 -14.05 15.36
C ASN A 93 3.35 -13.18 14.77
N PHE A 94 3.00 -13.40 13.50
CA PHE A 94 1.90 -12.71 12.82
C PHE A 94 0.54 -12.82 13.56
N LYS A 95 0.26 -13.96 14.21
CA LYS A 95 -0.96 -14.14 15.02
C LYS A 95 -1.01 -13.16 16.20
N SER A 96 0.13 -12.90 16.84
CA SER A 96 0.24 -11.91 17.91
C SER A 96 -0.02 -10.49 17.40
N LYS A 97 0.58 -10.12 16.25
CA LYS A 97 0.32 -8.83 15.58
C LYS A 97 -1.16 -8.64 15.24
N ILE A 98 -1.81 -9.67 14.68
CA ILE A 98 -3.25 -9.65 14.40
C ILE A 98 -4.07 -9.46 15.70
N ASN A 99 -3.68 -10.10 16.80
CA ASN A 99 -4.37 -9.93 18.08
C ASN A 99 -4.23 -8.51 18.64
N LYS A 100 -3.05 -7.87 18.51
CA LYS A 100 -2.87 -6.45 18.85
C LYS A 100 -3.81 -5.57 18.02
N ILE A 101 -3.91 -5.80 16.72
CA ILE A 101 -4.83 -5.08 15.83
C ILE A 101 -6.30 -5.30 16.23
N ARG A 102 -6.69 -6.54 16.59
CA ARG A 102 -8.05 -6.85 17.07
C ARG A 102 -8.40 -6.11 18.35
N ASN A 103 -7.45 -5.97 19.28
CA ASN A 103 -7.68 -5.19 20.50
C ASN A 103 -7.95 -3.72 20.16
N ILE A 104 -7.19 -3.15 19.22
CA ILE A 104 -7.42 -1.78 18.72
C ILE A 104 -8.80 -1.67 18.06
N LEU A 105 -9.22 -2.65 17.26
CA LEU A 105 -10.57 -2.67 16.67
C LEU A 105 -11.67 -2.64 17.73
N LYS A 106 -11.54 -3.47 18.78
CA LYS A 106 -12.49 -3.52 19.90
C LYS A 106 -12.57 -2.19 20.63
N LEU A 107 -11.42 -1.56 20.95
CA LEU A 107 -11.36 -0.24 21.59
C LEU A 107 -12.05 0.84 20.74
N ASN A 108 -11.90 0.78 19.42
CA ASN A 108 -12.55 1.71 18.49
C ASN A 108 -14.00 1.34 18.14
N LYS A 109 -14.55 0.28 18.75
CA LYS A 109 -15.89 -0.26 18.46
C LYS A 109 -16.09 -0.50 16.95
N ALA A 110 -15.05 -0.96 16.26
CA ALA A 110 -15.04 -1.25 14.83
C ALA A 110 -15.04 -2.77 14.56
N ASP A 111 -15.69 -3.20 13.47
CA ASP A 111 -15.81 -4.61 13.14
C ASP A 111 -14.63 -5.11 12.30
N TYR A 112 -14.11 -4.26 11.43
CA TYR A 112 -13.03 -4.59 10.50
C TYR A 112 -12.03 -3.45 10.33
N LEU A 113 -10.79 -3.80 10.01
CA LEU A 113 -9.75 -2.91 9.49
C LEU A 113 -9.43 -3.31 8.05
N PHE A 114 -9.37 -2.32 7.14
CA PHE A 114 -8.83 -2.50 5.79
C PHE A 114 -7.41 -1.92 5.75
N ILE A 115 -6.44 -2.81 5.58
CA ILE A 115 -5.03 -2.45 5.40
C ILE A 115 -4.80 -2.38 3.88
N SER A 116 -4.83 -1.16 3.35
CA SER A 116 -4.59 -0.85 1.93
C SER A 116 -3.11 -0.80 1.58
N ALA A 117 -2.26 -0.39 2.53
CA ALA A 117 -0.85 -0.19 2.33
C ALA A 117 -0.10 -1.55 2.34
N PRO A 118 0.55 -1.95 1.23
CA PRO A 118 1.11 -3.29 1.09
C PRO A 118 2.26 -3.59 2.06
N GLU A 119 3.02 -2.57 2.48
CA GLU A 119 4.06 -2.70 3.51
C GLU A 119 3.49 -3.04 4.89
N ASN A 120 2.28 -2.54 5.21
CA ASN A 120 1.59 -2.88 6.44
C ASN A 120 1.05 -4.31 6.40
N VAL A 121 0.60 -4.79 5.23
CA VAL A 121 0.25 -6.21 5.03
C VAL A 121 1.47 -7.10 5.23
N ALA A 122 2.60 -6.74 4.62
CA ALA A 122 3.87 -7.44 4.72
C ALA A 122 4.33 -7.60 6.18
N TRP A 123 4.27 -6.52 6.95
CA TRP A 123 4.63 -6.52 8.37
C TRP A 123 3.63 -7.33 9.21
N THR A 124 2.33 -7.16 8.97
CA THR A 124 1.28 -7.81 9.76
C THR A 124 1.30 -9.33 9.63
N LEU A 125 1.49 -9.83 8.40
CA LEU A 125 1.50 -11.26 8.11
C LEU A 125 2.90 -11.89 8.19
N ASN A 126 3.96 -11.11 8.42
CA ASN A 126 5.35 -11.54 8.24
C ASN A 126 5.55 -12.20 6.85
N ILE A 127 5.13 -11.53 5.78
CA ILE A 127 5.35 -11.99 4.41
C ILE A 127 6.15 -10.94 3.64
N ARG A 128 6.76 -11.35 2.54
CA ARG A 128 7.50 -10.51 1.61
C ARG A 128 7.11 -10.87 0.18
N GLY A 129 7.36 -9.94 -0.74
CA GLY A 129 7.10 -10.10 -2.16
C GLY A 129 8.21 -9.50 -2.99
N SER A 130 8.02 -9.47 -4.31
CA SER A 130 9.01 -8.92 -5.25
C SER A 130 8.31 -8.14 -6.37
N ASP A 131 7.14 -7.59 -6.06
CA ASP A 131 6.32 -6.81 -6.99
C ASP A 131 6.96 -5.44 -7.31
N ASN A 132 7.94 -4.99 -6.51
CA ASN A 132 8.74 -3.80 -6.76
C ASN A 132 10.23 -4.21 -6.92
N PRO A 133 11.01 -3.60 -7.84
CA PRO A 133 12.42 -3.92 -8.04
C PRO A 133 13.30 -3.76 -6.79
N ASN A 134 13.05 -2.73 -5.97
CA ASN A 134 13.97 -2.33 -4.90
C ASN A 134 13.37 -2.50 -3.50
N SER A 135 12.21 -3.15 -3.39
CA SER A 135 11.52 -3.29 -2.11
C SER A 135 10.80 -4.63 -2.03
N PRO A 136 11.06 -5.45 -0.99
CA PRO A 136 10.50 -6.79 -0.87
C PRO A 136 9.05 -6.77 -0.37
N ILE A 137 8.21 -5.93 -0.96
CA ILE A 137 6.84 -5.66 -0.57
C ILE A 137 5.89 -6.42 -1.51
N PRO A 138 4.96 -7.24 -0.98
CA PRO A 138 3.91 -7.87 -1.76
C PRO A 138 2.77 -6.87 -2.00
N ASN A 139 2.44 -6.58 -3.26
CA ASN A 139 1.34 -5.70 -3.64
C ASN A 139 -0.01 -6.40 -3.40
N CYS A 140 -0.48 -6.34 -2.16
CA CYS A 140 -1.74 -6.94 -1.71
C CYS A 140 -2.39 -6.08 -0.61
N ARG A 141 -3.64 -6.41 -0.27
CA ARG A 141 -4.42 -5.73 0.79
C ARG A 141 -4.92 -6.75 1.79
N LEU A 142 -5.27 -6.33 3.00
CA LEU A 142 -5.70 -7.24 4.07
C LEU A 142 -6.93 -6.70 4.78
N ILE A 143 -7.92 -7.57 5.00
CA ILE A 143 -9.02 -7.31 5.95
C ILE A 143 -8.79 -8.13 7.20
N ILE A 144 -8.85 -7.46 8.37
CA ILE A 144 -8.84 -8.11 9.69
C ILE A 144 -10.15 -7.81 10.40
N GLY A 145 -10.86 -8.85 10.81
CA GLY A 145 -12.05 -8.73 11.67
C GLY A 145 -11.71 -8.77 13.15
N LYS A 146 -12.48 -8.03 13.97
CA LYS A 146 -12.29 -7.91 15.43
C LYS A 146 -12.33 -9.24 16.20
N ASN A 147 -13.08 -10.23 15.69
CA ASN A 147 -13.27 -11.54 16.32
C ASN A 147 -12.64 -12.66 15.48
N LYS A 148 -13.12 -12.80 14.23
CA LYS A 148 -12.68 -13.80 13.26
C LYS A 148 -12.59 -13.13 11.89
N GLY A 149 -11.98 -13.84 10.93
CA GLY A 149 -11.82 -13.37 9.56
C GLY A 149 -10.52 -12.61 9.36
N VAL A 150 -9.69 -13.16 8.49
CA VAL A 150 -8.48 -12.54 7.95
C VAL A 150 -8.50 -12.88 6.47
N PHE A 151 -8.62 -11.87 5.62
CA PHE A 151 -8.75 -12.04 4.17
C PHE A 151 -7.63 -11.28 3.47
N LEU A 152 -6.79 -11.99 2.74
CA LEU A 152 -5.72 -11.42 1.91
C LEU A 152 -6.26 -11.19 0.50
N ILE A 153 -6.25 -9.95 0.04
CA ILE A 153 -6.71 -9.55 -1.27
C ILE A 153 -5.51 -9.52 -2.22
N THR A 154 -5.41 -10.56 -3.04
CA THR A 154 -4.33 -10.80 -4.01
C THR A 154 -4.75 -11.90 -4.98
N GLN A 155 -4.09 -11.99 -6.14
CA GLN A 155 -4.20 -13.15 -7.01
C GLN A 155 -3.68 -14.41 -6.29
N ILE A 156 -4.41 -15.51 -6.41
CA ILE A 156 -4.15 -16.76 -5.68
C ILE A 156 -2.77 -17.36 -6.01
N GLU A 157 -2.31 -17.19 -7.23
CA GLU A 157 -1.01 -17.69 -7.73
C GLU A 157 0.13 -17.05 -6.94
N LYS A 158 0.02 -15.74 -6.63
CA LYS A 158 1.00 -15.01 -5.81
C LYS A 158 1.06 -15.55 -4.38
N ALA A 159 -0.07 -15.98 -3.83
CA ALA A 159 -0.17 -16.49 -2.46
C ALA A 159 0.17 -17.99 -2.33
N SER A 160 0.38 -18.72 -3.43
CA SER A 160 0.56 -20.18 -3.42
C SER A 160 1.59 -20.70 -2.41
N LYS A 161 2.75 -20.05 -2.27
CA LYS A 161 3.79 -20.45 -1.31
C LYS A 161 3.38 -20.22 0.14
N ILE A 162 2.78 -19.08 0.47
CA ILE A 162 2.32 -18.81 1.85
C ILE A 162 1.12 -19.70 2.25
N ILE A 163 0.35 -20.19 1.28
CA ILE A 163 -0.69 -21.21 1.52
C ILE A 163 -0.03 -22.55 1.84
N LYS A 164 0.97 -22.96 1.06
CA LYS A 164 1.75 -24.19 1.30
C LYS A 164 2.43 -24.18 2.66
N ASP A 165 2.93 -23.03 3.09
CA ASP A 165 3.55 -22.82 4.40
C ASP A 165 2.52 -22.83 5.57
N GLY A 166 1.22 -23.02 5.29
CA GLY A 166 0.17 -23.04 6.31
C GLY A 166 -0.11 -21.67 6.96
N LYS A 167 0.40 -20.58 6.39
CA LYS A 167 0.25 -19.23 6.97
C LYS A 167 -1.18 -18.69 6.83
N LEU A 168 -1.79 -18.91 5.66
CA LEU A 168 -3.20 -18.63 5.38
C LEU A 168 -3.80 -19.78 4.56
N SER A 169 -5.09 -20.06 4.76
CA SER A 169 -5.79 -21.06 3.95
C SER A 169 -6.26 -20.48 2.61
N LYS A 170 -6.51 -21.34 1.62
CA LYS A 170 -7.06 -20.95 0.30
C LYS A 170 -8.35 -20.12 0.42
N LYS A 171 -9.22 -20.42 1.39
CA LYS A 171 -10.48 -19.70 1.65
C LYS A 171 -10.27 -18.25 2.14
N GLN A 172 -9.08 -17.93 2.61
CA GLN A 172 -8.71 -16.59 3.09
C GLN A 172 -8.09 -15.73 1.99
N ILE A 173 -7.80 -16.31 0.82
CA ILE A 173 -7.26 -15.57 -0.33
C ILE A 173 -8.43 -15.17 -1.22
N ILE A 174 -8.54 -13.88 -1.48
CA ILE A 174 -9.64 -13.29 -2.24
C ILE A 174 -9.03 -12.55 -3.42
N ASN A 175 -9.39 -12.94 -4.65
CA ASN A 175 -8.93 -12.21 -5.82
C ASN A 175 -9.49 -10.78 -5.80
N PRO A 176 -8.74 -9.76 -6.28
CA PRO A 176 -9.17 -8.36 -6.26
C PRO A 176 -10.55 -8.11 -6.87
N GLU A 177 -10.91 -8.83 -7.93
CA GLU A 177 -12.21 -8.70 -8.61
C GLU A 177 -13.38 -9.17 -7.73
N LYS A 178 -13.10 -10.02 -6.73
CA LYS A 178 -14.08 -10.53 -5.75
C LYS A 178 -14.15 -9.68 -4.47
N PHE A 179 -13.45 -8.56 -4.41
CA PHE A 179 -13.44 -7.69 -3.23
C PHE A 179 -14.85 -7.18 -2.87
N GLN A 180 -15.63 -6.73 -3.85
CA GLN A 180 -17.00 -6.27 -3.60
C GLN A 180 -17.91 -7.39 -3.08
N ASP A 181 -17.78 -8.60 -3.63
CA ASP A 181 -18.54 -9.77 -3.18
C ASP A 181 -18.19 -10.15 -1.74
N LEU A 182 -16.91 -10.06 -1.37
CA LEU A 182 -16.47 -10.27 0.01
C LEU A 182 -17.14 -9.25 0.94
N ILE A 183 -17.07 -7.95 0.62
CA ILE A 183 -17.69 -6.89 1.43
C ILE A 183 -19.19 -7.14 1.62
N LYS A 184 -19.91 -7.55 0.57
CA LYS A 184 -21.34 -7.91 0.66
C LYS A 184 -21.60 -9.08 1.60
N LYS A 185 -20.67 -10.03 1.78
CA LYS A 185 -20.82 -11.20 2.66
C LYS A 185 -20.45 -10.93 4.12
N LEU A 186 -19.56 -9.98 4.40
CA LEU A 186 -19.13 -9.65 5.77
C LEU A 186 -20.30 -9.11 6.60
N LYS A 187 -20.37 -9.47 7.89
CA LYS A 187 -21.41 -9.01 8.83
C LYS A 187 -20.82 -7.96 9.78
N GLY A 188 -21.55 -6.89 10.05
CA GLY A 188 -21.11 -5.81 10.94
C GLY A 188 -21.65 -4.47 10.50
N LYS A 189 -21.18 -3.40 11.13
CA LYS A 189 -21.63 -2.02 10.88
C LYS A 189 -20.47 -1.06 10.60
N LYS A 190 -19.28 -1.28 11.16
CA LYS A 190 -18.19 -0.29 11.16
C LYS A 190 -16.89 -0.83 10.59
N PHE A 191 -16.27 -0.07 9.70
CA PHE A 191 -14.99 -0.39 9.06
C PHE A 191 -13.99 0.75 9.31
N ILE A 192 -12.77 0.43 9.72
CA ILE A 192 -11.66 1.38 9.72
C ILE A 192 -10.93 1.30 8.39
N ILE A 193 -10.71 2.46 7.77
CA ILE A 193 -9.81 2.63 6.63
C ILE A 193 -8.84 3.76 6.92
N ASP A 194 -7.65 3.67 6.36
CA ASP A 194 -6.68 4.75 6.36
C ASP A 194 -6.95 5.74 5.21
N PRO A 195 -7.26 7.02 5.50
CA PRO A 195 -7.54 8.02 4.46
C PRO A 195 -6.31 8.38 3.61
N LEU A 196 -5.10 8.02 4.04
CA LEU A 196 -3.86 8.29 3.30
C LEU A 196 -3.55 7.22 2.24
N SER A 197 -4.00 5.99 2.42
CA SER A 197 -3.69 4.87 1.52
C SER A 197 -4.90 4.19 0.87
N CYS A 198 -6.11 4.35 1.42
CA CYS A 198 -7.30 3.73 0.85
C CYS A 198 -7.79 4.52 -0.38
N SER A 199 -7.79 3.87 -1.55
CA SER A 199 -8.26 4.46 -2.79
C SER A 199 -9.76 4.74 -2.76
N VAL A 200 -10.21 5.70 -3.58
CA VAL A 200 -11.64 6.07 -3.70
C VAL A 200 -12.50 4.86 -4.08
N LEU A 201 -12.00 3.97 -4.93
CA LEU A 201 -12.69 2.75 -5.34
C LEU A 201 -12.95 1.82 -4.14
N ASN A 202 -11.92 1.52 -3.36
CA ASN A 202 -12.04 0.64 -2.20
C ASN A 202 -12.88 1.28 -1.10
N GLU A 203 -12.72 2.59 -0.86
CA GLU A 203 -13.56 3.36 0.05
C GLU A 203 -15.04 3.24 -0.36
N LYS A 204 -15.37 3.46 -1.63
CA LYS A 204 -16.74 3.37 -2.16
C LYS A 204 -17.32 1.97 -1.98
N ILE A 205 -16.55 0.93 -2.30
CA ILE A 205 -16.99 -0.46 -2.14
C ILE A 205 -17.28 -0.76 -0.66
N ILE A 206 -16.40 -0.38 0.26
CA ILE A 206 -16.62 -0.59 1.71
C ILE A 206 -17.83 0.20 2.20
N LYS A 207 -17.95 1.47 1.78
CA LYS A 207 -19.04 2.37 2.17
C LYS A 207 -20.42 1.91 1.70
N SER A 208 -20.49 1.07 0.65
CA SER A 208 -21.75 0.51 0.16
C SER A 208 -22.50 -0.33 1.21
N LYS A 209 -21.80 -0.82 2.25
CA LYS A 209 -22.39 -1.62 3.32
C LYS A 209 -22.03 -1.16 4.73
N PHE A 210 -20.85 -0.57 4.94
CA PHE A 210 -20.33 -0.25 6.26
C PHE A 210 -20.20 1.26 6.48
N LYS A 211 -20.44 1.70 7.71
CA LYS A 211 -20.04 3.03 8.16
C LYS A 211 -18.51 3.07 8.30
N ILE A 212 -17.89 3.96 7.54
CA ILE A 212 -16.45 4.16 7.59
C ILE A 212 -16.08 5.01 8.81
N ILE A 213 -15.04 4.58 9.50
CA ILE A 213 -14.32 5.34 10.53
C ILE A 213 -12.95 5.66 9.94
N ASN A 214 -12.77 6.91 9.51
CA ASN A 214 -11.49 7.37 8.99
C ASN A 214 -10.51 7.49 10.15
N LYS A 215 -9.56 6.56 10.22
CA LYS A 215 -8.52 6.52 11.24
C LYS A 215 -7.28 5.90 10.64
N ASP A 216 -6.12 6.42 11.02
CA ASP A 216 -4.84 5.91 10.54
C ASP A 216 -4.72 4.40 10.79
N ASP A 217 -4.07 3.71 9.86
CA ASP A 217 -3.77 2.29 10.00
C ASP A 217 -2.89 2.07 11.25
N PRO A 218 -3.36 1.32 12.27
CA PRO A 218 -2.59 1.11 13.50
C PRO A 218 -1.25 0.41 13.26
N CYS A 219 -1.09 -0.28 12.13
CA CYS A 219 0.16 -0.94 11.77
C CYS A 219 1.32 0.04 11.68
N TYR A 220 1.10 1.30 11.25
CA TYR A 220 2.14 2.32 11.22
C TYR A 220 2.74 2.58 12.59
N LYS A 221 1.90 2.78 13.62
CA LYS A 221 2.34 2.97 15.00
C LYS A 221 3.01 1.71 15.54
N LEU A 222 2.39 0.55 15.34
CA LEU A 222 2.90 -0.72 15.87
C LEU A 222 4.26 -1.10 15.31
N LYS A 223 4.52 -0.86 14.01
CA LYS A 223 5.81 -1.18 13.37
C LYS A 223 6.86 -0.09 13.49
N SER A 224 6.49 1.09 13.99
CA SER A 224 7.43 2.20 14.15
C SER A 224 8.46 1.93 15.25
N ILE A 225 8.06 1.22 16.30
CA ILE A 225 8.88 0.78 17.43
C ILE A 225 9.39 -0.63 17.13
N LYS A 226 10.70 -0.77 16.90
CA LYS A 226 11.30 -2.05 16.50
C LYS A 226 11.55 -2.89 17.75
N ASN A 227 11.29 -4.18 17.65
CA ASN A 227 11.66 -5.10 18.73
C ASN A 227 13.16 -5.41 18.72
N SER A 228 13.67 -6.03 19.79
CA SER A 228 15.10 -6.34 19.94
C SER A 228 15.65 -7.22 18.80
N SER A 229 14.85 -8.16 18.27
CA SER A 229 15.25 -8.96 17.11
C SER A 229 15.36 -8.10 15.86
N GLU A 230 14.37 -7.26 15.56
CA GLU A 230 14.41 -6.33 14.42
C GLU A 230 15.61 -5.39 14.50
N ILE A 231 15.88 -4.82 15.69
CA ILE A 231 17.05 -3.95 15.92
C ILE A 231 18.35 -4.70 15.68
N LYS A 232 18.50 -5.91 16.24
CA LYS A 232 19.70 -6.74 16.04
C LYS A 232 19.95 -7.03 14.57
N HIS A 233 18.93 -7.39 13.81
CA HIS A 233 19.08 -7.66 12.37
C HIS A 233 19.39 -6.39 11.57
N ILE A 234 18.83 -5.23 11.95
CA ILE A 234 19.18 -3.95 11.33
C ILE A 234 20.65 -3.62 11.57
N ILE A 235 21.17 -3.81 12.79
CA ILE A 235 22.59 -3.58 13.12
C ILE A 235 23.48 -4.48 12.25
N ASN A 236 23.19 -5.78 12.21
CA ASN A 236 23.97 -6.71 11.39
C ASN A 236 23.96 -6.34 9.90
N ALA A 237 22.80 -5.96 9.36
CA ALA A 237 22.68 -5.51 7.97
C ALA A 237 23.52 -4.25 7.69
N HIS A 238 23.58 -3.29 8.62
CA HIS A 238 24.41 -2.09 8.47
C HIS A 238 25.91 -2.40 8.59
N ILE A 239 26.30 -3.39 9.39
CA ILE A 239 27.70 -3.84 9.44
C ILE A 239 28.11 -4.42 8.08
N GLU A 240 27.30 -5.32 7.52
CA GLU A 240 27.56 -5.91 6.20
C GLU A 240 27.63 -4.84 5.10
N ASP A 241 26.68 -3.90 5.09
CA ASP A 241 26.64 -2.79 4.15
C ASP A 241 27.86 -1.86 4.31
N GLY A 242 28.26 -1.58 5.54
CA GLY A 242 29.46 -0.78 5.85
C GLY A 242 30.75 -1.43 5.36
N VAL A 243 30.89 -2.76 5.48
CA VAL A 243 32.02 -3.50 4.91
C VAL A 243 32.02 -3.40 3.38
N ALA A 244 30.87 -3.56 2.74
CA ALA A 244 30.75 -3.46 1.28
C ALA A 244 31.12 -2.05 0.78
N LEU A 245 30.60 -1.00 1.43
CA LEU A 245 30.90 0.39 1.09
C LEU A 245 32.39 0.71 1.31
N THR A 246 32.99 0.22 2.40
CA THR A 246 34.41 0.44 2.70
C THR A 246 35.30 -0.18 1.62
N LYS A 247 35.01 -1.42 1.21
CA LYS A 247 35.72 -2.08 0.10
C LYS A 247 35.58 -1.31 -1.21
N PHE A 248 34.37 -0.82 -1.51
CA PHE A 248 34.12 -0.01 -2.70
C PHE A 248 34.94 1.30 -2.69
N ILE A 249 34.96 2.02 -1.57
CA ILE A 249 35.73 3.27 -1.43
C ILE A 249 37.23 2.99 -1.54
N TYR A 250 37.73 1.91 -0.92
CA TYR A 250 39.12 1.51 -1.05
C TYR A 250 39.49 1.22 -2.51
N TRP A 251 38.65 0.46 -3.23
CA TRP A 251 38.86 0.19 -4.64
C TRP A 251 38.94 1.48 -5.47
N ILE A 252 37.97 2.40 -5.35
CA ILE A 252 37.97 3.68 -6.09
C ILE A 252 39.24 4.51 -5.84
N LYS A 253 39.77 4.50 -4.61
CA LYS A 253 40.97 5.27 -4.25
C LYS A 253 42.28 4.69 -4.79
N ASN A 254 42.28 3.42 -5.15
CA ASN A 254 43.46 2.70 -5.64
C ASN A 254 43.31 2.28 -7.12
N ILE A 255 42.36 2.88 -7.84
CA ILE A 255 42.37 2.98 -9.31
C ILE A 255 43.24 4.17 -9.67
#